data_AF-A0A2C9W0K6-F1
#
_entry.id   AF-A0A2C9W0K6-F1
#
_cell.length_a   1.000
_cell.length_b   1.000
_cell.length_c   1.000
_cell.angle_alpha   90.00
_cell.angle_beta   90.00
_cell.angle_gamma   90.00
#
_symmetry.space_group_name_H-M   'P 1'
#
loop_
_entity.id
_entity.type
_entity.pdbx_description
1 polymer ?
#
loop_
_entity_poly.entity_id
_entity_poly.type
_entity_poly.pdbx_seq_one_letter_code
_entity_poly.pdbx_strand_id
1 'polypeptide(L)'
;MEIDCDRGRKLGGDSSSKRTNCIARLSAILRCNSFWQVTKLQTEHNNELDSHMSKFMRAHKSVPLVIKRRLEAHDIVGIRSSKNVRLLEVQAKGRS
;
A
#
# COMPACT_ATOMS: atom_id res chain seq x y z
N MET A 1 3.62 -2.66 -12.74
CA MET A 1 3.08 -2.65 -11.37
C MET A 1 1.57 -2.59 -11.49
N GLU A 2 0.88 -3.45 -10.77
CA GLU A 2 -0.58 -3.43 -10.66
C GLU A 2 -0.95 -3.34 -9.19
N ILE A 3 -1.92 -2.50 -8.87
CA ILE A 3 -2.52 -2.36 -7.55
C ILE A 3 -4.00 -2.67 -7.71
N ASP A 4 -4.44 -3.72 -7.03
CA ASP A 4 -5.83 -4.17 -7.01
C ASP A 4 -6.49 -3.85 -5.68
N CYS A 5 -7.82 -3.78 -5.67
CA CYS A 5 -8.59 -3.73 -4.44
C CYS A 5 -8.30 -4.95 -3.54
N ASP A 6 -8.02 -4.70 -2.26
CA ASP A 6 -7.76 -5.77 -1.29
C ASP A 6 -8.99 -6.66 -1.13
N ARG A 7 -8.76 -7.97 -1.19
CA ARG A 7 -9.81 -9.01 -1.08
C ARG A 7 -10.15 -9.35 0.38
N GLY A 8 -9.99 -8.38 1.30
CA GLY A 8 -9.96 -8.58 2.75
C GLY A 8 -10.98 -9.57 3.28
N ARG A 9 -10.56 -10.41 4.23
CA ARG A 9 -11.43 -11.38 4.92
C ARG A 9 -12.21 -10.66 6.01
N LYS A 10 -13.53 -10.49 5.87
CA LYS A 10 -14.38 -10.14 7.02
C LYS A 10 -14.40 -11.34 7.98
N LEU A 11 -14.06 -11.10 9.24
CA LEU A 11 -14.31 -12.03 10.35
C LEU A 11 -15.76 -11.81 10.77
N GLY A 12 -16.68 -12.61 10.25
CA GLY A 12 -18.11 -12.51 10.57
C GLY A 12 -18.92 -13.05 9.41
N GLY A 13 -19.46 -14.25 9.60
CA GLY A 13 -20.39 -14.86 8.64
C GLY A 13 -21.71 -14.12 8.72
N ASP A 14 -22.04 -13.38 7.67
CA ASP A 14 -23.42 -13.21 7.18
C ASP A 14 -23.36 -12.69 5.74
N SER A 15 -24.07 -13.40 4.87
CA SER A 15 -24.32 -13.18 3.43
C SER A 15 -23.19 -12.57 2.58
N SER A 16 -22.61 -13.44 1.77
CA SER A 16 -21.62 -13.21 0.73
C SER A 16 -21.85 -11.96 -0.15
N SER A 17 -21.07 -10.90 0.07
CA SER A 17 -20.34 -10.29 -1.04
C SER A 17 -18.88 -10.73 -0.89
N LYS A 18 -18.54 -11.81 -1.58
CA LYS A 18 -17.12 -12.15 -1.74
C LYS A 18 -16.52 -10.90 -2.40
N ARG A 19 -15.60 -10.17 -1.73
CA ARG A 19 -14.78 -9.08 -2.33
C ARG A 19 -13.82 -9.63 -3.40
N THR A 20 -14.26 -10.66 -4.11
CA THR A 20 -13.59 -11.32 -5.20
C THR A 20 -14.03 -10.65 -6.48
N ASN A 21 -13.10 -10.42 -7.40
CA ASN A 21 -13.36 -9.84 -8.72
C ASN A 21 -13.80 -8.37 -8.69
N CYS A 22 -13.27 -7.57 -7.75
CA CYS A 22 -13.37 -6.12 -7.85
C CYS A 22 -12.62 -5.64 -9.09
N ILE A 23 -13.24 -4.79 -9.90
CA ILE A 23 -12.64 -4.25 -11.13
C ILE A 23 -11.71 -3.07 -10.86
N ALA A 24 -11.77 -2.49 -9.65
CA ALA A 24 -10.91 -1.38 -9.28
C ALA A 24 -9.43 -1.78 -9.32
N ARG A 25 -8.67 -1.06 -10.14
CA ARG A 25 -7.29 -1.39 -10.50
C ARG A 25 -6.52 -0.15 -10.92
N LEU A 26 -5.29 -0.04 -10.45
CA LEU A 26 -4.29 0.91 -10.94
C LEU A 26 -3.16 0.14 -11.61
N SER A 27 -2.88 0.47 -12.86
CA SER A 27 -1.73 -0.05 -13.61
C SER A 27 -0.70 1.06 -13.77
N ALA A 28 0.55 0.75 -13.48
CA ALA A 28 1.69 1.64 -13.68
C ALA A 28 2.88 0.90 -14.28
N ILE A 29 3.65 1.58 -15.11
CA ILE A 29 4.86 1.04 -15.74
C ILE A 29 6.06 1.92 -15.41
N LEU A 30 7.21 1.28 -15.21
CA LEU A 30 8.48 1.98 -15.05
C LEU A 30 9.02 2.32 -16.43
N ARG A 31 9.23 3.61 -16.69
CA ARG A 31 9.80 4.12 -17.94
C ARG A 31 11.33 4.11 -17.89
N CYS A 32 11.97 4.17 -19.07
CA CYS A 32 13.44 4.19 -19.19
C CYS A 32 14.09 5.40 -18.50
N ASN A 33 13.36 6.51 -18.36
CA ASN A 33 13.78 7.68 -17.59
C ASN A 33 13.65 7.50 -16.06
N SER A 34 13.42 6.27 -15.58
CA SER A 34 13.25 5.92 -14.17
C SER A 34 12.02 6.51 -13.47
N PHE A 35 11.08 7.07 -14.23
CA PHE A 35 9.79 7.52 -13.68
C PHE A 35 8.71 6.46 -13.84
N TRP A 36 7.87 6.32 -12.82
CA TRP A 36 6.65 5.51 -12.90
C TRP A 36 5.56 6.33 -13.59
N GLN A 37 4.96 5.76 -14.63
CA GLN A 37 3.78 6.32 -15.29
C GLN A 37 2.56 5.49 -14.95
N VAL A 38 1.51 6.12 -14.45
CA VAL A 38 0.17 5.53 -14.35
C VAL A 38 -0.41 5.41 -15.75
N THR A 39 -0.79 4.19 -16.15
CA THR A 39 -1.29 3.89 -17.50
C THR A 39 -2.78 3.67 -17.54
N LYS A 40 -3.34 3.05 -16.50
CA LYS A 40 -4.78 2.77 -16.39
C LYS A 40 -5.23 2.93 -14.95
N LEU A 41 -6.40 3.53 -14.79
CA LEU A 41 -7.05 3.71 -13.51
C LEU A 41 -8.54 3.34 -13.64
N GLN A 42 -8.94 2.25 -12.99
CA GLN A 42 -10.35 1.88 -12.79
C GLN A 42 -10.70 2.17 -11.33
N THR A 43 -11.60 3.13 -11.11
CA THR A 43 -12.00 3.59 -9.76
C THR A 43 -13.29 2.95 -9.26
N GLU A 44 -14.05 2.31 -10.15
CA GLU A 44 -15.33 1.70 -9.77
C GLU A 44 -15.12 0.46 -8.91
N HIS A 45 -15.76 0.48 -7.74
CA HIS A 45 -15.80 -0.66 -6.84
C HIS A 45 -17.17 -1.32 -6.89
N ASN A 46 -17.17 -2.64 -6.99
CA ASN A 46 -18.36 -3.48 -6.83
C ASN A 46 -18.63 -3.85 -5.35
N ASN A 47 -17.97 -3.17 -4.41
CA ASN A 47 -18.09 -3.39 -2.98
C ASN A 47 -17.97 -2.07 -2.24
N GLU A 48 -18.56 -2.01 -1.05
CA GLU A 48 -18.45 -0.84 -0.17
C GLU A 48 -17.00 -0.64 0.32
N LEU A 49 -16.60 0.61 0.40
CA LEU A 49 -15.32 1.03 0.94
C LEU A 49 -15.48 1.36 2.42
N ASP A 50 -14.87 0.54 3.29
CA ASP A 50 -14.79 0.79 4.73
C ASP A 50 -13.36 1.18 5.12
N SER A 51 -13.15 2.44 5.48
CA SER A 51 -11.86 2.97 5.93
C SER A 51 -11.41 2.36 7.25
N HIS A 52 -12.33 1.93 8.12
CA HIS A 52 -12.00 1.27 9.39
C HIS A 52 -11.40 -0.12 9.17
N MET A 53 -11.72 -0.78 8.05
CA MET A 53 -11.12 -2.07 7.68
C MET A 53 -9.66 -1.94 7.22
N SER A 54 -9.20 -0.73 6.89
CA SER A 54 -7.84 -0.48 6.39
C SER A 54 -6.76 -1.01 7.32
N LYS A 55 -6.87 -0.80 8.64
CA LYS A 55 -5.90 -1.26 9.63
C LYS A 55 -5.72 -2.78 9.69
N PHE A 56 -6.67 -3.55 9.18
CA PHE A 56 -6.62 -5.01 9.14
C PHE A 56 -6.08 -5.57 7.81
N MET A 57 -5.94 -4.73 6.78
CA MET A 57 -5.41 -5.15 5.49
C MET A 57 -3.92 -5.48 5.59
N ARG A 58 -3.46 -6.52 4.89
CA ARG A 58 -2.04 -6.93 4.92
C ARG A 58 -1.12 -5.82 4.43
N ALA A 59 -1.53 -5.08 3.39
CA ALA A 59 -0.81 -3.93 2.86
C ALA A 59 -0.68 -2.78 3.89
N HIS A 60 -1.61 -2.72 4.85
CA HIS A 60 -1.63 -1.76 5.94
C HIS A 60 -1.08 -2.31 7.25
N LYS A 61 -0.47 -3.52 7.26
CA LYS A 61 0.28 -4.01 8.42
C LYS A 61 1.21 -2.89 8.86
N SER A 62 0.89 -2.36 10.04
CA SER A 62 1.34 -1.05 10.48
C SER A 62 2.86 -0.95 10.38
N VAL A 63 3.34 -0.03 9.55
CA VAL A 63 4.69 0.50 9.73
C VAL A 63 4.77 0.96 11.20
N PRO A 64 5.70 0.44 12.02
CA PRO A 64 5.81 0.83 13.42
C PRO A 64 5.78 2.35 13.54
N LEU A 65 5.04 2.88 14.53
CA LEU A 65 4.81 4.33 14.65
C LEU A 65 6.12 5.13 14.62
N VAL A 66 7.19 4.60 15.23
CA VAL A 66 8.54 5.15 15.18
C VAL A 66 9.08 5.26 13.76
N ILE A 67 8.92 4.22 12.95
CA ILE A 67 9.34 4.23 11.54
C ILE A 67 8.48 5.21 10.75
N LYS A 68 7.17 5.23 10.99
CA LYS A 68 6.25 6.15 10.32
C LYS A 68 6.63 7.62 10.58
N ARG A 69 6.81 8.01 11.84
CA ARG A 69 7.23 9.36 12.22
C ARG A 69 8.57 9.74 11.62
N ARG A 70 9.51 8.80 11.52
CA ARG A 70 10.81 9.05 10.91
C ARG A 70 10.70 9.24 9.39
N LEU A 71 9.84 8.47 8.73
CA LEU A 71 9.54 8.65 7.31
C LEU A 71 8.90 10.03 7.06
N GLU A 72 7.94 10.44 7.87
CA GLU A 72 7.30 11.76 7.80
C GLU A 72 8.31 12.90 8.02
N ALA A 73 9.18 12.80 9.05
CA ALA A 73 10.22 13.79 9.30
C ALA A 73 11.20 13.90 8.12
N HIS A 74 11.60 12.77 7.54
CA HIS A 74 12.48 12.72 6.37
C HIS A 74 11.82 13.33 5.12
N ASP A 75 10.51 13.17 4.95
CA ASP A 75 9.75 13.78 3.86
C ASP A 75 9.71 15.31 4.00
N ILE A 76 9.44 15.81 5.22
CA ILE A 76 9.45 17.25 5.53
C ILE A 76 10.80 17.89 5.19
N VAL A 77 11.92 17.22 5.46
CA VAL A 77 13.25 17.74 5.15
C VAL A 77 13.74 17.42 3.73
N GLY A 78 12.92 16.79 2.89
CA GLY A 78 13.25 16.48 1.50
C GLY A 78 14.29 15.37 1.33
N ILE A 79 14.46 14.46 2.30
CA ILE A 79 15.33 13.30 2.15
C ILE A 79 14.74 12.38 1.07
N ARG A 80 15.53 12.14 0.02
CA ARG A 80 15.17 11.25 -1.08
C ARG A 80 14.72 9.89 -0.56
N SER A 81 13.52 9.47 -0.94
CA SER A 81 12.87 8.23 -0.46
C SER A 81 13.74 6.99 -0.67
N SER A 82 14.55 6.93 -1.74
CA SER A 82 15.47 5.80 -2.00
C SER A 82 16.57 5.62 -0.95
N LYS A 83 17.07 6.71 -0.34
CA LYS A 83 18.04 6.64 0.77
C LYS A 83 17.33 6.18 2.05
N ASN A 84 16.10 6.64 2.25
CA ASN A 84 15.29 6.33 3.42
C ASN A 84 14.89 4.84 3.48
N VAL A 85 14.44 4.28 2.34
CA VAL A 85 14.10 2.86 2.21
C VAL A 85 15.32 1.97 2.46
N ARG A 86 16.46 2.26 1.82
CA ARG A 86 17.71 1.49 2.06
C ARG A 86 18.16 1.53 3.52
N LEU A 87 18.07 2.69 4.18
CA LEU A 87 18.40 2.81 5.60
C LEU A 87 17.49 1.94 6.48
N LEU A 88 16.19 1.92 6.18
CA LEU A 88 15.22 1.09 6.87
C LEU A 88 15.46 -0.40 6.64
N GLU A 89 15.78 -0.81 5.42
CA GLU A 89 16.11 -2.20 5.08
C GLU A 89 17.35 -2.69 5.82
N VAL A 90 18.41 -1.87 5.88
CA VAL A 90 19.65 -2.20 6.62
C VAL A 90 19.37 -2.34 8.12
N GLN A 91 18.61 -1.41 8.71
CA GLN A 91 18.25 -1.48 10.13
C GLN A 91 17.35 -2.67 10.49
N ALA A 92 16.47 -3.09 9.57
CA ALA A 92 15.65 -4.28 9.75
C ALA A 92 16.45 -5.59 9.64
N LYS A 93 17.51 -5.62 8.81
CA LYS A 93 18.41 -6.77 8.66
C LYS A 93 19.51 -6.87 9.72
N GLY A 94 19.85 -5.78 10.41
CA GLY A 94 20.91 -5.72 11.44
C GLY A 94 20.53 -6.26 12.82
N ARG A 95 19.38 -6.93 12.97
CA ARG A 95 18.99 -7.66 14.19
C ARG A 95 19.10 -9.16 13.92
N SER A 96 20.30 -9.70 14.08
CA SER A 96 20.59 -11.13 14.19
C SER A 96 21.58 -11.33 15.31
#